data_AF-A0A401PZ54-F1
#
_entry.id   AF-A0A401PZ54-F1
#
_cell.length_a   1.000
_cell.length_b   1.000
_cell.length_c   1.000
_cell.angle_alpha   90.00
_cell.angle_beta   90.00
_cell.angle_gamma   90.00
#
_symmetry.space_group_name_H-M   'P 1'
#
loop_
_entity.id
_entity.type
_entity.pdbx_description
1 polymer ?
#
loop_
_entity_poly.entity_id
_entity_poly.type
_entity_poly.pdbx_seq_one_letter_code
_entity_poly.pdbx_strand_id
1 'polypeptide(L)'
;MNQRTYLGTTFLDIAKGAVEVFMKLRARDPASRGDRYMLVTFDEPPSGIKAGWKENHATFMNELKNLQATGLTTLGQALRTSFDLLNLNRLVSGIDNYGQGRNPFFLEPSVIITISDGSKMTNNGGVQEELHLPLNSPLPGSELTKEPFRWDQRLFALVLRLPGASSLEAEQLGSVPSDESAVTQMCEVTGGRSYCVRTQRMLNQCLESLVQKVQSGVVINFEKTGPDPIPVGEDCIVEPPRATSSFTPQAWHSCHKLIYVRPNPKTGVPLGHWPIPESFWPDQNSPTL
;
A
#
# COMPACT_ATOMS: atom_id res chain seq x y z
N MET A 1 15.09 -0.99 14.74
CA MET A 1 13.95 -1.21 15.68
C MET A 1 14.29 -1.67 17.12
N ASN A 2 15.56 -1.80 17.55
CA ASN A 2 15.87 -2.16 18.96
C ASN A 2 15.79 -1.00 19.96
N GLN A 3 15.52 0.22 19.47
CA GLN A 3 15.38 1.39 20.33
C GLN A 3 14.15 1.28 21.25
N ARG A 4 14.32 1.75 22.49
CA ARG A 4 13.28 1.74 23.52
C ARG A 4 12.50 3.04 23.52
N THR A 5 11.21 2.92 23.80
CA THR A 5 10.29 4.04 23.93
C THR A 5 10.18 4.49 25.39
N TYR A 6 9.50 5.61 25.61
CA TYR A 6 9.12 6.06 26.96
C TYR A 6 8.30 5.02 27.76
N LEU A 7 7.71 4.02 27.10
CA LEU A 7 6.98 2.92 27.74
C LEU A 7 7.89 1.77 28.21
N GLY A 8 9.19 1.83 27.92
CA GLY A 8 10.17 0.79 28.27
C GLY A 8 10.20 -0.40 27.28
N THR A 9 9.29 -0.46 26.32
CA THR A 9 9.24 -1.49 25.26
C THR A 9 10.03 -1.06 24.02
N THR A 10 10.50 -2.03 23.22
CA THR A 10 11.16 -1.73 21.93
C THR A 10 10.13 -1.38 20.86
N PHE A 11 10.58 -0.74 19.78
CA PHE A 11 9.73 -0.48 18.61
C PHE A 11 9.19 -1.78 17.99
N LEU A 12 9.99 -2.87 18.00
CA LEU A 12 9.53 -4.17 17.52
C LEU A 12 8.38 -4.73 18.37
N ASP A 13 8.46 -4.59 19.70
CA ASP A 13 7.38 -5.05 20.59
C ASP A 13 6.08 -4.26 20.35
N ILE A 14 6.20 -2.95 20.13
CA ILE A 14 5.07 -2.09 19.75
C ILE A 14 4.50 -2.52 18.39
N ALA A 15 5.35 -2.83 17.41
CA ALA A 15 4.93 -3.31 16.09
C ALA A 15 4.17 -4.65 16.19
N LYS A 16 4.69 -5.62 16.95
CA LYS A 16 4.02 -6.90 17.22
C LYS A 16 2.65 -6.67 17.86
N GLY A 17 2.58 -5.83 18.89
CA GLY A 17 1.33 -5.45 19.53
C GLY A 17 0.35 -4.77 18.56
N ALA A 18 0.83 -3.90 17.68
CA ALA A 18 0.01 -3.23 16.67
C ALA A 18 -0.62 -4.24 15.69
N VAL A 19 0.14 -5.25 15.26
CA VAL A 19 -0.36 -6.34 14.40
C VAL A 19 -1.46 -7.12 15.12
N GLU A 20 -1.25 -7.49 16.39
CA GLU A 20 -2.29 -8.19 17.17
C GLU A 20 -3.56 -7.36 17.34
N VAL A 21 -3.44 -6.07 17.63
CA VAL A 21 -4.59 -5.16 17.74
C VAL A 21 -5.29 -5.03 16.38
N PHE A 22 -4.54 -4.89 15.28
CA PHE A 22 -5.09 -4.83 13.94
C PHE A 22 -5.92 -6.07 13.61
N MET A 23 -5.38 -7.27 13.86
CA MET A 23 -6.11 -8.53 13.63
C MET A 23 -7.39 -8.62 14.46
N LYS A 24 -7.35 -8.18 15.74
CA LYS A 24 -8.53 -8.13 16.61
C LYS A 24 -9.59 -7.15 16.10
N LEU A 25 -9.18 -5.99 15.60
CA LEU A 25 -10.10 -5.00 15.02
C LEU A 25 -10.70 -5.52 13.71
N ARG A 26 -9.89 -6.13 12.83
CA ARG A 26 -10.33 -6.71 11.56
C ARG A 26 -11.27 -7.90 11.76
N ALA A 27 -11.06 -8.72 12.78
CA ALA A 27 -11.93 -9.84 13.13
C ALA A 27 -13.37 -9.43 13.51
N ARG A 28 -13.61 -8.13 13.80
CA ARG A 28 -14.97 -7.61 14.02
C ARG A 28 -15.79 -7.52 12.72
N ASP A 29 -15.11 -7.42 11.57
CA ASP A 29 -15.75 -7.39 10.27
C ASP A 29 -16.03 -8.83 9.78
N PRO A 30 -17.28 -9.20 9.46
CA PRO A 30 -17.61 -10.51 8.90
C PRO A 30 -16.84 -10.88 7.63
N ALA A 31 -16.41 -9.89 6.84
CA ALA A 31 -15.62 -10.10 5.62
C ALA A 31 -14.23 -10.68 5.92
N SER A 32 -13.73 -10.56 7.15
CA SER A 32 -12.39 -11.02 7.55
C SER A 32 -12.20 -12.54 7.55
N ARG A 33 -13.28 -13.34 7.45
CA ARG A 33 -13.20 -14.81 7.46
C ARG A 33 -12.42 -15.40 6.29
N GLY A 34 -12.32 -14.66 5.18
CA GLY A 34 -11.56 -15.06 4.00
C GLY A 34 -10.13 -14.51 3.96
N ASP A 35 -9.74 -13.65 4.91
CA ASP A 35 -8.44 -12.98 4.88
C ASP A 35 -7.30 -13.97 5.15
N ARG A 36 -6.24 -13.89 4.35
CA ARG A 36 -4.97 -14.60 4.58
C ARG A 36 -3.92 -13.61 5.04
N TYR A 37 -3.24 -13.93 6.12
CA TYR A 37 -2.16 -13.10 6.67
C TYR A 37 -0.81 -13.70 6.29
N MET A 38 0.06 -12.86 5.73
CA MET A 38 1.43 -13.21 5.37
C MET A 38 2.39 -12.35 6.17
N LEU A 39 3.56 -12.89 6.47
CA LEU A 39 4.60 -12.19 7.24
C LEU A 39 5.91 -12.17 6.43
N VAL A 40 6.34 -10.95 6.11
CA VAL A 40 7.61 -10.68 5.44
C VAL A 40 8.46 -9.78 6.32
N THR A 41 9.75 -10.10 6.41
CA THR A 41 10.77 -9.40 7.19
C THR A 41 11.82 -8.79 6.28
N PHE A 42 12.77 -8.03 6.84
CA PHE A 42 13.86 -7.41 6.07
C PHE A 42 15.09 -8.34 5.95
N ASP A 43 14.93 -9.63 6.26
CA ASP A 43 15.98 -10.62 6.03
C ASP A 43 16.18 -10.84 4.51
N GLU A 44 17.38 -11.25 4.14
CA GLU A 44 17.69 -11.56 2.74
C GLU A 44 16.88 -12.78 2.24
N PRO A 45 16.48 -12.82 0.96
CA PRO A 45 15.83 -14.00 0.40
C PRO A 45 16.74 -15.24 0.51
N PRO A 46 16.21 -16.42 0.87
CA PRO A 46 14.79 -16.76 1.03
C PRO A 46 14.22 -16.59 2.45
N SER A 47 15.04 -16.24 3.45
CA SER A 47 14.59 -16.21 4.86
C SER A 47 13.68 -15.02 5.19
N GLY A 48 13.55 -14.05 4.29
CA GLY A 48 12.65 -12.90 4.41
C GLY A 48 11.18 -13.27 4.60
N ILE A 49 10.69 -14.36 3.99
CA ILE A 49 9.29 -14.80 4.10
C ILE A 49 9.17 -15.76 5.28
N LYS A 50 8.44 -15.36 6.32
CA LYS A 50 8.20 -16.19 7.51
C LYS A 50 6.87 -16.94 7.43
N ALA A 51 5.85 -16.33 6.82
CA ALA A 51 4.56 -16.97 6.57
C ALA A 51 4.02 -16.52 5.20
N GLY A 52 3.68 -17.47 4.32
CA GLY A 52 3.26 -17.21 2.94
C GLY A 52 1.91 -17.85 2.60
N TRP A 53 1.80 -18.40 1.39
CA TRP A 53 0.55 -18.94 0.86
C TRP A 53 0.08 -20.24 1.51
N LYS A 54 0.99 -21.06 2.07
CA LYS A 54 0.67 -22.41 2.55
C LYS A 54 0.42 -22.46 4.07
N GLU A 55 0.72 -21.36 4.75
CA GLU A 55 0.83 -21.28 6.20
C GLU A 55 -0.50 -20.84 6.80
N ASN A 56 -0.80 -21.37 7.99
CA ASN A 56 -2.04 -21.06 8.71
C ASN A 56 -1.82 -19.93 9.72
N HIS A 57 -2.92 -19.47 10.33
CA HIS A 57 -2.90 -18.41 11.34
C HIS A 57 -2.01 -18.74 12.55
N ALA A 58 -1.91 -20.01 12.96
CA ALA A 58 -1.09 -20.41 14.10
C ALA A 58 0.41 -20.26 13.80
N THR A 59 0.85 -20.68 12.60
CA THR A 59 2.22 -20.49 12.13
C THR A 59 2.56 -19.01 12.05
N PHE A 60 1.68 -18.19 11.47
CA PHE A 60 1.85 -16.74 11.42
C PHE A 60 2.07 -16.13 12.81
N MET A 61 1.21 -16.47 13.78
CA MET A 61 1.31 -15.94 15.14
C MET A 61 2.57 -16.42 15.87
N ASN A 62 3.02 -17.64 15.61
CA ASN A 62 4.26 -18.16 16.18
C ASN A 62 5.49 -17.40 15.63
N GLU A 63 5.56 -17.23 14.31
CA GLU A 63 6.63 -16.47 13.67
C GLU A 63 6.64 -15.01 14.12
N LEU A 64 5.47 -14.36 14.19
CA LEU A 64 5.33 -12.98 14.67
C LEU A 64 5.90 -12.81 16.10
N LYS A 65 5.61 -13.75 17.01
CA LYS A 65 6.11 -13.72 18.39
C LYS A 65 7.64 -13.85 18.43
N ASN A 66 8.20 -14.74 17.60
CA ASN A 66 9.62 -15.06 17.61
C ASN A 66 10.50 -14.08 16.82
N LEU A 67 9.92 -13.12 16.09
CA LEU A 67 10.68 -12.11 15.35
C LEU A 67 11.73 -11.42 16.22
N GLN A 68 12.92 -11.26 15.67
CA GLN A 68 14.03 -10.52 16.25
C GLN A 68 14.38 -9.34 15.34
N ALA A 69 14.69 -8.18 15.92
CA ALA A 69 15.13 -7.02 15.17
C ALA A 69 16.65 -7.07 14.99
N THR A 70 17.09 -8.03 14.18
CA THR A 70 18.49 -8.24 13.82
C THR A 70 18.62 -8.09 12.31
N GLY A 71 19.44 -7.16 11.84
CA GLY A 71 19.67 -6.97 10.41
C GLY A 71 19.65 -5.51 9.97
N LEU A 72 19.79 -5.33 8.66
CA LEU A 72 19.78 -4.02 8.00
C LEU A 72 18.36 -3.62 7.57
N THR A 73 18.19 -2.35 7.20
CA THR A 73 16.91 -1.79 6.77
C THR A 73 16.77 -1.85 5.24
N THR A 74 16.72 -3.06 4.69
CA THR A 74 16.60 -3.37 3.25
C THR A 74 15.16 -3.29 2.72
N LEU A 75 14.49 -2.15 3.00
CA LEU A 75 13.06 -1.96 2.70
C LEU A 75 12.71 -2.26 1.23
N GLY A 76 13.54 -1.82 0.28
CA GLY A 76 13.28 -2.04 -1.15
C GLY A 76 13.23 -3.52 -1.53
N GLN A 77 14.16 -4.33 -0.99
CA GLN A 77 14.20 -5.77 -1.23
C GLN A 77 13.02 -6.49 -0.58
N ALA A 78 12.65 -6.08 0.65
CA ALA A 78 11.52 -6.66 1.35
C ALA A 78 10.19 -6.36 0.66
N LEU A 79 9.97 -5.12 0.22
CA LEU A 79 8.79 -4.73 -0.57
C LEU A 79 8.72 -5.50 -1.88
N ARG A 80 9.85 -5.60 -2.60
CA ARG A 80 9.91 -6.39 -3.83
C ARG A 80 9.54 -7.85 -3.60
N THR A 81 10.12 -8.48 -2.57
CA THR A 81 9.79 -9.86 -2.20
C THR A 81 8.31 -10.01 -1.84
N SER A 82 7.72 -9.00 -1.20
CA SER A 82 6.30 -8.98 -0.86
C SER A 82 5.42 -8.90 -2.10
N PHE A 83 5.75 -8.03 -3.06
CA PHE A 83 5.05 -7.94 -4.34
C PHE A 83 5.19 -9.22 -5.17
N ASP A 84 6.39 -9.79 -5.25
CA ASP A 84 6.61 -11.05 -5.95
C ASP A 84 5.78 -12.17 -5.32
N LEU A 85 5.74 -12.26 -3.98
CA LEU A 85 4.93 -13.22 -3.24
C LEU A 85 3.44 -13.07 -3.58
N LEU A 86 2.90 -11.85 -3.60
CA LEU A 86 1.51 -11.58 -3.97
C LEU A 86 1.20 -11.89 -5.44
N ASN A 87 2.19 -11.72 -6.33
CA ASN A 87 2.00 -11.91 -7.76
C ASN A 87 2.17 -13.37 -8.23
N LEU A 88 2.71 -14.26 -7.39
CA LEU A 88 3.02 -15.65 -7.73
C LEU A 88 1.88 -16.41 -8.42
N ASN A 89 0.65 -16.28 -7.91
CA ASN A 89 -0.48 -17.09 -8.38
C ASN A 89 -1.36 -16.37 -9.40
N ARG A 90 -1.11 -15.08 -9.71
CA ARG A 90 -2.05 -14.27 -10.49
C ARG A 90 -2.17 -14.71 -11.94
N LEU A 91 -1.06 -15.10 -12.55
CA LEU A 91 -1.04 -15.66 -13.90
C LEU A 91 -1.75 -17.02 -13.97
N VAL A 92 -1.50 -17.89 -13.00
CA VAL A 92 -2.12 -19.23 -12.94
C VAL A 92 -3.62 -19.13 -12.70
N SER A 93 -4.04 -18.20 -11.83
CA SER A 93 -5.45 -17.90 -11.57
C SER A 93 -6.15 -17.17 -12.71
N GLY A 94 -5.41 -16.71 -13.74
CA GLY A 94 -5.95 -15.99 -14.89
C GLY A 94 -6.45 -14.58 -14.56
N ILE A 95 -6.01 -14.00 -13.44
CA ILE A 95 -6.38 -12.63 -13.04
C ILE A 95 -5.71 -11.61 -13.97
N ASP A 96 -4.42 -11.82 -14.23
CA ASP A 96 -3.65 -11.02 -15.17
C ASP A 96 -3.78 -11.65 -16.57
N ASN A 97 -4.77 -11.20 -17.34
CA ASN A 97 -5.14 -11.72 -18.66
C ASN A 97 -4.69 -10.79 -19.79
N TYR A 98 -3.39 -10.55 -19.89
CA TYR A 98 -2.81 -9.60 -20.86
C TYR A 98 -3.30 -9.85 -22.30
N GLY A 99 -3.66 -8.76 -22.98
CA GLY A 99 -4.16 -8.81 -24.36
C GLY A 99 -5.66 -9.09 -24.49
N GLN A 100 -6.37 -9.41 -23.39
CA GLN A 100 -7.83 -9.54 -23.38
C GLN A 100 -8.54 -8.37 -22.68
N GLY A 101 -7.82 -7.27 -22.47
CA GLY A 101 -8.28 -6.12 -21.69
C GLY A 101 -8.21 -6.38 -20.18
N ARG A 102 -8.29 -5.30 -19.41
CA ARG A 102 -8.14 -5.28 -17.96
C ARG A 102 -9.50 -5.36 -17.28
N ASN A 103 -9.76 -6.49 -16.63
CA ASN A 103 -11.05 -6.78 -15.98
C ASN A 103 -11.06 -6.31 -14.51
N PRO A 104 -11.80 -5.24 -14.14
CA PRO A 104 -11.82 -4.75 -12.76
C PRO A 104 -12.55 -5.66 -11.77
N PHE A 105 -13.18 -6.73 -12.25
CA PHE A 105 -13.89 -7.72 -11.44
C PHE A 105 -13.04 -8.95 -11.10
N PHE A 106 -11.90 -9.16 -11.78
CA PHE A 106 -10.93 -10.18 -11.39
C PHE A 106 -9.97 -9.55 -10.39
N LEU A 107 -10.22 -9.79 -9.10
CA LEU A 107 -9.52 -9.13 -8.02
C LEU A 107 -8.95 -10.13 -7.04
N GLU A 108 -7.73 -9.84 -6.60
CA GLU A 108 -7.12 -10.45 -5.44
C GLU A 108 -6.64 -9.32 -4.51
N PRO A 109 -7.59 -8.66 -3.82
CA PRO A 109 -7.32 -7.43 -3.10
C PRO A 109 -6.30 -7.69 -2.00
N SER A 110 -5.19 -6.97 -2.05
CA SER A 110 -4.07 -7.18 -1.15
C SER A 110 -3.65 -5.87 -0.50
N VAL A 111 -3.35 -5.92 0.80
CA VAL A 111 -2.90 -4.75 1.56
C VAL A 111 -1.59 -5.08 2.24
N ILE A 112 -0.56 -4.30 1.92
CA ILE A 112 0.75 -4.37 2.57
C ILE A 112 0.78 -3.31 3.67
N ILE A 113 1.11 -3.73 4.89
CA ILE A 113 1.32 -2.84 6.03
C ILE A 113 2.80 -2.89 6.39
N THR A 114 3.56 -1.88 5.98
CA THR A 114 4.97 -1.75 6.33
C THR A 114 5.08 -1.01 7.66
N ILE A 115 5.58 -1.68 8.69
CA ILE A 115 5.94 -1.04 9.95
C ILE A 115 7.44 -0.76 9.92
N SER A 116 7.84 0.50 10.16
CA SER A 116 9.24 0.92 10.16
C SER A 116 9.50 1.91 11.30
N ASP A 117 10.76 2.06 11.70
CA ASP A 117 11.19 3.08 12.67
C ASP A 117 11.50 4.45 12.03
N GLY A 118 11.37 4.55 10.70
CA GLY A 118 11.56 5.81 9.96
C GLY A 118 13.01 6.32 9.96
N SER A 119 13.95 5.48 10.38
CA SER A 119 15.39 5.77 10.30
C SER A 119 15.89 5.62 8.85
N LYS A 120 17.14 6.04 8.58
CA LYS A 120 17.71 5.92 7.24
C LYS A 120 17.78 4.45 6.80
N MET A 121 17.50 4.20 5.53
CA MET A 121 17.57 2.86 4.95
C MET A 121 19.03 2.46 4.75
N THR A 122 19.35 1.20 5.03
CA THR A 122 20.72 0.69 4.96
C THR A 122 20.74 -0.62 4.19
N ASN A 123 21.77 -0.77 3.36
CA ASN A 123 22.10 -1.99 2.65
C ASN A 123 23.61 -2.27 2.85
N ASN A 124 24.09 -3.44 2.42
CA ASN A 124 25.51 -3.82 2.50
C ASN A 124 26.44 -2.81 1.81
N GLY A 125 25.93 -2.01 0.87
CA GLY A 125 26.65 -0.94 0.18
C GLY A 125 26.59 0.45 0.84
N GLY A 126 25.88 0.61 1.96
CA GLY A 126 25.79 1.89 2.69
C GLY A 126 24.36 2.36 2.96
N VAL A 127 24.26 3.65 3.29
CA VAL A 127 22.99 4.32 3.60
C VAL A 127 22.34 4.81 2.31
N GLN A 128 21.06 4.47 2.10
CA GLN A 128 20.27 4.91 0.96
C GLN A 128 19.25 5.96 1.40
N GLU A 129 19.19 7.08 0.67
CA GLU A 129 18.21 8.15 0.92
C GLU A 129 16.94 7.95 0.09
N GLU A 130 17.07 7.32 -1.10
CA GLU A 130 15.96 7.06 -2.01
C GLU A 130 15.57 5.58 -2.01
N LEU A 131 14.25 5.33 -2.05
CA LEU A 131 13.69 3.97 -2.10
C LEU A 131 13.61 3.51 -3.55
N HIS A 132 14.61 2.75 -3.98
CA HIS A 132 14.56 2.06 -5.27
C HIS A 132 14.18 0.60 -5.07
N LEU A 133 13.14 0.16 -5.78
CA LEU A 133 12.83 -1.26 -5.89
C LEU A 133 13.68 -1.86 -7.01
N PRO A 134 14.44 -2.94 -6.77
CA PRO A 134 15.06 -3.67 -7.86
C PRO A 134 13.95 -4.17 -8.79
N LEU A 135 14.05 -3.91 -10.09
CA LEU A 135 13.01 -4.20 -11.10
C LEU A 135 13.19 -5.54 -11.81
N ASN A 136 14.27 -6.28 -11.52
CA ASN A 136 14.53 -7.59 -12.11
C ASN A 136 13.71 -8.69 -11.42
N SER A 137 12.47 -8.92 -11.87
CA SER A 137 11.68 -10.04 -11.35
C SER A 137 11.98 -11.35 -12.06
N PRO A 138 12.29 -12.44 -11.32
CA PRO A 138 12.47 -13.75 -11.93
C PRO A 138 11.12 -14.41 -12.26
N LEU A 139 9.98 -13.76 -11.91
CA LEU A 139 8.65 -14.29 -12.18
C LEU A 139 8.38 -14.28 -13.70
N PRO A 140 7.97 -15.42 -14.29
CA PRO A 140 7.52 -15.46 -15.68
C PRO A 140 6.39 -14.47 -15.91
N GLY A 141 6.41 -13.72 -17.03
CA GLY A 141 5.38 -12.74 -17.37
C GLY A 141 5.46 -11.44 -16.56
N SER A 142 6.52 -11.25 -15.77
CA SER A 142 6.80 -9.97 -15.10
C SER A 142 7.24 -8.89 -16.09
N GLU A 143 7.79 -9.28 -17.23
CA GLU A 143 8.16 -8.42 -18.35
C GLU A 143 6.97 -7.68 -18.98
N LEU A 144 5.75 -8.22 -18.80
CA LEU A 144 4.51 -7.64 -19.31
C LEU A 144 3.96 -6.49 -18.43
N THR A 145 4.56 -6.27 -17.26
CA THR A 145 4.19 -5.18 -16.34
C THR A 145 5.41 -4.36 -15.98
N LYS A 146 5.33 -3.04 -16.16
CA LYS A 146 6.43 -2.12 -15.83
C LYS A 146 6.62 -1.95 -14.32
N GLU A 147 5.53 -1.96 -13.58
CA GLU A 147 5.49 -1.70 -12.13
C GLU A 147 5.47 -3.02 -11.34
N PRO A 148 6.09 -3.06 -10.15
CA PRO A 148 6.13 -4.28 -9.33
C PRO A 148 4.79 -4.58 -8.65
N PHE A 149 3.93 -3.58 -8.47
CA PHE A 149 2.62 -3.71 -7.83
C PHE A 149 1.49 -3.80 -8.87
N ARG A 150 0.33 -4.26 -8.41
CA ARG A 150 -0.92 -4.31 -9.21
C ARG A 150 -1.92 -3.29 -8.70
N TRP A 151 -2.88 -2.94 -9.54
CA TRP A 151 -3.94 -1.95 -9.24
C TRP A 151 -4.85 -2.30 -8.06
N ASP A 152 -4.89 -3.56 -7.62
CA ASP A 152 -5.65 -4.07 -6.47
C ASP A 152 -4.75 -4.26 -5.23
N GLN A 153 -3.49 -3.85 -5.30
CA GLN A 153 -2.52 -3.90 -4.21
C GLN A 153 -2.28 -2.50 -3.65
N ARG A 154 -2.41 -2.35 -2.33
CA ARG A 154 -2.21 -1.06 -1.66
C ARG A 154 -1.16 -1.15 -0.56
N LEU A 155 -0.33 -0.13 -0.46
CA LEU A 155 0.71 -0.04 0.56
C LEU A 155 0.38 1.03 1.61
N PHE A 156 0.30 0.62 2.88
CA PHE A 156 0.25 1.53 4.01
C PHE A 156 1.55 1.43 4.80
N ALA A 157 2.10 2.57 5.21
CA ALA A 157 3.29 2.62 6.04
C ALA A 157 2.94 3.16 7.43
N LEU A 158 3.34 2.44 8.47
CA LEU A 158 3.30 2.85 9.87
C LEU A 158 4.72 3.18 10.29
N VAL A 159 5.04 4.47 10.31
CA VAL A 159 6.35 4.96 10.74
C VAL A 159 6.27 5.29 12.21
N LEU A 160 6.89 4.45 13.03
CA LEU A 160 6.97 4.62 14.48
C LEU A 160 8.00 5.70 14.77
N ARG A 161 7.58 6.85 15.31
CA ARG A 161 8.43 7.95 15.79
C ARG A 161 8.07 8.29 17.24
N LEU A 162 8.02 7.25 18.09
CA LEU A 162 7.74 7.44 19.51
C LEU A 162 8.98 7.99 20.22
N PRO A 163 8.83 9.04 21.05
CA PRO A 163 9.96 9.61 21.78
C PRO A 163 10.46 8.64 22.87
N GLY A 164 11.76 8.72 23.18
CA GLY A 164 12.37 7.94 24.27
C GLY A 164 12.04 8.49 25.67
N ALA A 165 11.75 9.79 25.76
CA ALA A 165 11.27 10.46 26.97
C ALA A 165 9.78 10.79 26.84
N SER A 166 9.07 10.87 27.96
CA SER A 166 7.67 11.34 27.97
C SER A 166 7.61 12.76 27.43
N SER A 167 6.93 12.95 26.29
CA SER A 167 6.65 14.29 25.76
C SER A 167 5.53 14.95 26.56
N LEU A 168 5.69 16.23 26.89
CA LEU A 168 4.68 17.09 27.54
C LEU A 168 3.88 17.91 26.51
N GLU A 169 4.15 17.77 25.21
CA GLU A 169 3.43 18.51 24.18
C GLU A 169 1.96 18.11 24.13
N ALA A 170 1.08 19.12 24.06
CA ALA A 170 -0.35 18.91 23.95
C ALA A 170 -0.66 18.06 22.70
N GLU A 171 -1.35 16.93 22.90
CA GLU A 171 -1.81 16.10 21.80
C GLU A 171 -2.69 16.95 20.87
N GLN A 172 -2.24 17.20 19.64
CA GLN A 172 -3.11 17.74 18.61
C GLN A 172 -4.23 16.71 18.34
N LEU A 173 -5.43 17.00 18.85
CA LEU A 173 -6.65 16.27 18.51
C LEU A 173 -6.94 16.48 17.02
N GLY A 174 -6.47 15.55 16.19
CA GLY A 174 -6.63 15.63 14.75
C GLY A 174 -6.32 14.31 14.06
N SER A 175 -6.45 14.29 12.74
CA SER A 175 -6.07 13.13 11.93
C SER A 175 -4.57 12.86 12.04
N VAL A 176 -4.16 11.59 12.15
CA VAL A 176 -2.75 11.19 12.13
C VAL A 176 -2.06 11.80 10.90
N PRO A 177 -0.95 12.55 11.08
CA PRO A 177 -0.25 13.19 9.98
C PRO A 177 0.45 12.16 9.11
N SER A 178 0.69 12.53 7.85
CA SER A 178 1.51 11.72 6.95
C SER A 178 2.99 11.92 7.24
N ASP A 179 3.77 10.90 6.89
CA ASP A 179 5.21 10.93 7.12
C ASP A 179 5.95 11.44 5.87
N GLU A 180 7.09 12.09 6.04
CA GLU A 180 7.98 12.50 4.94
C GLU A 180 9.16 11.51 4.83
N SER A 181 8.87 10.23 4.65
CA SER A 181 9.86 9.19 4.39
C SER A 181 9.83 8.75 2.93
N ALA A 182 10.91 8.12 2.45
CA ALA A 182 11.00 7.59 1.08
C ALA A 182 9.87 6.60 0.74
N VAL A 183 9.29 5.92 1.73
CA VAL A 183 8.14 5.01 1.54
C VAL A 183 6.84 5.74 1.19
N THR A 184 6.72 7.04 1.51
CA THR A 184 5.48 7.81 1.31
C THR A 184 5.09 7.89 -0.16
N GLN A 185 6.05 8.12 -1.06
CA GLN A 185 5.79 8.17 -2.49
C GLN A 185 5.21 6.84 -3.00
N MET A 186 5.78 5.71 -2.56
CA MET A 186 5.28 4.37 -2.92
C MET A 186 3.87 4.11 -2.35
N CYS A 187 3.60 4.57 -1.13
CA CYS A 187 2.25 4.53 -0.55
C CYS A 187 1.24 5.31 -1.40
N GLU A 188 1.61 6.50 -1.88
CA GLU A 188 0.71 7.35 -2.68
C GLU A 188 0.41 6.76 -4.06
N VAL A 189 1.44 6.26 -4.76
CA VAL A 189 1.29 5.63 -6.09
C VAL A 189 0.42 4.37 -6.02
N THR A 190 0.55 3.57 -4.96
CA THR A 190 -0.30 2.39 -4.75
C THR A 190 -1.70 2.74 -4.21
N GLY A 191 -2.07 4.02 -4.06
CA GLY A 191 -3.37 4.44 -3.52
C GLY A 191 -3.55 4.20 -2.02
N GLY A 192 -2.45 4.01 -1.29
CA GLY A 192 -2.39 3.89 0.16
C GLY A 192 -1.98 5.19 0.85
N ARG A 193 -1.40 5.08 2.06
CA ARG A 193 -1.02 6.23 2.89
C ARG A 193 0.09 5.88 3.88
N SER A 194 1.04 6.79 4.09
CA SER A 194 1.99 6.73 5.21
C SER A 194 1.43 7.46 6.44
N TYR A 195 1.67 6.90 7.62
CA TYR A 195 1.23 7.43 8.91
C TYR A 195 2.45 7.64 9.82
N CYS A 196 2.60 8.85 10.33
CA CYS A 196 3.62 9.18 11.32
C CYS A 196 3.04 9.00 12.74
N VAL A 197 3.43 7.92 13.41
CA VAL A 197 2.94 7.55 14.74
C VAL A 197 3.88 8.09 15.82
N ARG A 198 3.44 9.10 16.58
CA ARG A 198 4.23 9.68 17.69
C ARG A 198 3.81 9.20 19.07
N THR A 199 2.55 8.79 19.24
CA THR A 199 2.01 8.31 20.52
C THR A 199 1.25 6.99 20.34
N GLN A 200 1.08 6.24 21.43
CA GLN A 200 0.28 5.01 21.45
C GLN A 200 -1.18 5.26 21.05
N ARG A 201 -1.72 6.44 21.41
CA ARG A 201 -3.08 6.83 21.03
C ARG A 201 -3.20 7.02 19.51
N MET A 202 -2.24 7.72 18.90
CA MET A 202 -2.18 7.88 17.44
C MET A 202 -2.04 6.54 16.72
N LEU A 203 -1.29 5.59 17.30
CA LEU A 203 -1.19 4.23 16.76
C LEU A 203 -2.57 3.56 16.69
N ASN A 204 -3.33 3.58 17.79
CA ASN A 204 -4.67 2.98 17.84
C ASN A 204 -5.63 3.65 16.83
N GLN A 205 -5.65 4.98 16.76
CA GLN A 205 -6.45 5.72 15.78
C GLN A 205 -6.07 5.35 14.34
N CYS A 206 -4.77 5.21 14.07
CA CYS A 206 -4.28 4.78 12.77
C CYS A 206 -4.76 3.37 12.42
N LEU A 207 -4.69 2.42 13.35
CA LEU A 207 -5.14 1.05 13.13
C LEU A 207 -6.65 0.98 12.86
N GLU A 208 -7.46 1.74 13.61
CA GLU A 208 -8.90 1.86 13.37
C GLU A 208 -9.19 2.43 11.98
N SER A 209 -8.49 3.49 11.57
CA SER A 209 -8.62 4.06 10.22
C SER A 209 -8.16 3.08 9.13
N LEU A 210 -7.10 2.31 9.38
CA LEU A 210 -6.55 1.36 8.41
C LEU A 210 -7.54 0.23 8.14
N VAL A 211 -8.17 -0.34 9.18
CA VAL A 211 -9.19 -1.40 9.02
C VAL A 211 -10.35 -0.95 8.11
N GLN A 212 -10.81 0.30 8.26
CA GLN A 212 -11.87 0.86 7.41
C GLN A 212 -11.44 1.01 5.94
N LYS A 213 -10.14 1.16 5.68
CA LYS A 213 -9.59 1.28 4.32
C LYS A 213 -9.35 -0.07 3.65
N VAL A 214 -9.39 -1.20 4.38
CA VAL A 214 -9.23 -2.54 3.79
C VAL A 214 -10.53 -2.97 3.10
N GLN A 215 -10.75 -2.41 1.92
CA GLN A 215 -11.91 -2.64 1.06
C GLN A 215 -11.48 -3.19 -0.30
N SER A 216 -12.33 -4.00 -0.93
CA SER A 216 -12.07 -4.52 -2.27
C SER A 216 -12.30 -3.45 -3.33
N GLY A 217 -11.35 -3.28 -4.25
CA GLY A 217 -11.45 -2.32 -5.34
C GLY A 217 -10.18 -2.22 -6.15
N VAL A 218 -10.24 -1.40 -7.19
CA VAL A 218 -9.12 -1.11 -8.09
C VAL A 218 -8.71 0.35 -7.93
N VAL A 219 -7.41 0.60 -7.91
CA VAL A 219 -6.85 1.94 -7.91
C VAL A 219 -6.70 2.39 -9.36
N ILE A 220 -7.29 3.53 -9.69
CA ILE A 220 -7.19 4.16 -11.00
C ILE A 220 -6.58 5.55 -10.83
N ASN A 221 -5.58 5.85 -11.65
CA ASN A 221 -5.03 7.19 -11.76
C ASN A 221 -5.89 8.03 -12.70
N PHE A 222 -6.40 9.15 -12.21
CA PHE A 222 -7.12 10.14 -12.99
C PHE A 222 -6.22 11.34 -13.23
N GLU A 223 -6.00 11.66 -14.49
CA GLU A 223 -5.26 12.83 -14.92
C GLU A 223 -6.16 13.77 -15.70
N LYS A 224 -6.12 15.05 -15.35
CA LYS A 224 -6.84 16.08 -16.06
C LYS A 224 -6.07 16.44 -17.32
N THR A 225 -6.71 16.25 -18.46
CA THR A 225 -6.21 16.72 -19.76
C THR A 225 -7.14 17.80 -20.31
N GLY A 226 -6.58 18.93 -20.73
CA GLY A 226 -7.32 20.04 -21.33
C GLY A 226 -7.61 21.20 -20.36
N PRO A 227 -8.20 22.31 -20.88
CA PRO A 227 -8.53 23.48 -20.07
C PRO A 227 -9.63 23.18 -19.07
N ASP A 228 -9.63 23.93 -17.96
CA ASP A 228 -10.67 23.88 -16.94
C ASP A 228 -12.06 24.10 -17.55
N PRO A 229 -13.07 23.30 -17.15
CA PRO A 229 -14.43 23.58 -17.57
C PRO A 229 -14.83 24.99 -17.08
N ILE A 230 -15.47 25.76 -17.95
CA ILE A 230 -16.03 27.08 -17.58
C ILE A 230 -16.99 26.83 -16.40
N PRO A 231 -16.86 27.56 -15.27
CA PRO A 231 -17.75 27.39 -14.13
C PRO A 231 -19.20 27.59 -14.58
N VAL A 232 -20.03 26.56 -14.45
CA VAL A 232 -21.44 26.65 -14.83
C VAL A 232 -22.21 27.28 -13.66
N GLY A 233 -22.43 28.60 -13.74
CA GLY A 233 -23.52 29.30 -13.04
C GLY A 233 -23.11 30.41 -12.08
N GLU A 234 -23.18 31.67 -12.53
CA GLU A 234 -24.10 32.70 -12.00
C GLU A 234 -24.07 33.91 -12.95
N ASP A 235 -25.25 34.34 -13.40
CA ASP A 235 -25.45 35.59 -14.14
C ASP A 235 -24.91 36.77 -13.34
N CYS A 236 -23.71 37.26 -13.64
CA CYS A 236 -23.31 38.64 -13.32
C CYS A 236 -22.01 39.01 -14.05
N ILE A 237 -22.12 40.04 -14.89
CA ILE A 237 -21.12 41.06 -15.25
C ILE A 237 -19.68 40.57 -15.41
N VAL A 238 -19.23 40.60 -16.66
CA VAL A 238 -17.84 40.47 -17.10
C VAL A 238 -16.90 41.36 -16.27
N GLU A 239 -16.26 40.81 -15.25
CA GLU A 239 -14.90 41.23 -14.87
C GLU A 239 -13.91 40.28 -15.55
N PRO A 240 -12.87 40.81 -16.21
CA PRO A 240 -11.87 39.97 -16.86
C PRO A 240 -11.22 39.07 -15.79
N PRO A 241 -10.92 37.80 -16.11
CA PRO A 241 -10.27 36.92 -15.15
C PRO A 241 -8.92 37.55 -14.82
N ARG A 242 -8.76 38.00 -13.57
CA ARG A 242 -7.42 38.24 -13.03
C ARG A 242 -6.66 36.94 -13.22
N ALA A 243 -5.55 37.01 -13.96
CA ALA A 243 -4.62 35.92 -14.15
C ALA A 243 -4.11 35.44 -12.78
N THR A 244 -4.87 34.57 -12.14
CA THR A 244 -4.37 33.73 -11.06
C THR A 244 -3.45 32.75 -11.74
N SER A 245 -2.15 32.90 -11.47
CA SER A 245 -1.07 32.05 -11.96
C SER A 245 -1.50 30.57 -11.92
N SER A 246 -1.80 30.01 -13.10
CA SER A 246 -2.25 28.63 -13.32
C SER A 246 -1.11 27.60 -13.19
N PHE A 247 -0.17 27.84 -12.29
CA PHE A 247 1.07 27.07 -12.16
C PHE A 247 1.15 26.21 -10.90
N THR A 248 0.07 26.07 -10.12
CA THR A 248 -0.02 25.03 -9.10
C THR A 248 -0.95 23.91 -9.59
N PRO A 249 -0.45 22.67 -9.76
CA PRO A 249 -1.33 21.54 -10.02
C PRO A 249 -2.28 21.41 -8.83
N GLN A 250 -3.58 21.61 -9.05
CA GLN A 250 -4.56 21.35 -8.00
C GLN A 250 -4.54 19.85 -7.70
N ALA A 251 -4.73 19.44 -6.45
CA ALA A 251 -4.59 18.03 -6.02
C ALA A 251 -5.55 17.04 -6.73
N TRP A 252 -6.51 17.53 -7.52
CA TRP A 252 -7.38 16.69 -8.37
C TRP A 252 -6.91 16.61 -9.83
N HIS A 253 -5.90 17.38 -10.25
CA HIS A 253 -5.34 17.32 -11.60
C HIS A 253 -4.61 16.00 -11.89
N SER A 254 -4.07 15.36 -10.85
CA SER A 254 -3.57 13.98 -10.90
C SER A 254 -3.89 13.33 -9.56
N CYS A 255 -4.68 12.27 -9.57
CA CYS A 255 -5.03 11.58 -8.33
C CYS A 255 -5.31 10.08 -8.51
N HIS A 256 -4.77 9.29 -7.58
CA HIS A 256 -5.11 7.89 -7.42
C HIS A 256 -6.42 7.77 -6.63
N LYS A 257 -7.44 7.15 -7.22
CA LYS A 257 -8.73 6.90 -6.58
C LYS A 257 -9.05 5.42 -6.57
N LEU A 258 -9.48 4.93 -5.40
CA LEU A 258 -10.02 3.59 -5.26
C LEU A 258 -11.44 3.57 -5.79
N ILE A 259 -11.68 2.73 -6.80
CA ILE A 259 -13.00 2.41 -7.28
C ILE A 259 -13.45 1.11 -6.61
N TYR A 260 -14.52 1.20 -5.82
CA TYR A 260 -15.08 0.05 -5.12
C TYR A 260 -15.70 -0.92 -6.10
N VAL A 261 -15.29 -2.17 -5.99
CA VAL A 261 -15.86 -3.26 -6.77
C VAL A 261 -16.70 -4.10 -5.82
N ARG A 262 -18.02 -3.98 -5.96
CA ARG A 262 -18.95 -4.68 -5.08
C ARG A 262 -19.03 -6.16 -5.48
N PRO A 263 -18.79 -7.09 -4.54
CA PRO A 263 -19.02 -8.51 -4.81
C PRO A 263 -20.51 -8.77 -5.03
N ASN A 264 -20.83 -9.76 -5.85
CA ASN A 264 -22.21 -10.18 -6.04
C ASN A 264 -22.73 -10.85 -4.74
N PRO A 265 -23.88 -10.45 -4.18
CA PRO A 265 -24.40 -11.03 -2.95
C PRO A 265 -24.75 -12.52 -3.04
N LYS A 266 -24.95 -13.07 -4.25
CA LYS A 266 -25.27 -14.50 -4.46
C LYS A 266 -24.03 -15.38 -4.59
N THR A 267 -22.99 -14.92 -5.28
CA THR A 267 -21.78 -15.72 -5.58
C THR A 267 -20.57 -15.32 -4.74
N GLY A 268 -20.60 -14.16 -4.07
CA GLY A 268 -19.47 -13.61 -3.32
C GLY A 268 -18.35 -13.04 -4.18
N VAL A 269 -18.40 -13.25 -5.50
CA VAL A 269 -17.38 -12.80 -6.47
C VAL A 269 -17.91 -11.59 -7.24
N PRO A 270 -17.06 -10.58 -7.54
CA PRO A 270 -17.46 -9.49 -8.42
C PRO A 270 -17.90 -10.02 -9.79
N LEU A 271 -19.04 -9.53 -10.27
CA LEU A 271 -19.50 -9.78 -11.62
C LEU A 271 -19.60 -8.45 -12.34
N GLY A 272 -18.90 -8.35 -13.46
CA GLY A 272 -18.90 -7.17 -14.30
C GLY A 272 -18.80 -7.57 -15.77
N HIS A 273 -19.14 -6.60 -16.61
CA HIS A 273 -18.97 -6.64 -18.05
C HIS A 273 -18.11 -5.45 -18.45
N TRP A 274 -17.56 -5.47 -19.67
CA TRP A 274 -16.77 -4.38 -20.24
C TRP A 274 -15.42 -4.13 -19.54
N PRO A 275 -14.39 -4.97 -19.81
CA PRO A 275 -13.03 -4.65 -19.42
C PRO A 275 -12.59 -3.30 -19.95
N ILE A 276 -11.65 -2.69 -19.24
CA ILE A 276 -10.90 -1.53 -19.75
C ILE A 276 -9.97 -2.06 -20.86
N PRO A 277 -10.03 -1.53 -22.09
CA PRO A 277 -9.12 -1.95 -23.15
C PRO A 277 -7.67 -1.63 -22.79
N GLU A 278 -6.73 -2.33 -23.42
CA GLU A 278 -5.31 -2.02 -23.26
C GLU A 278 -4.98 -0.64 -23.83
N SER A 279 -3.90 -0.03 -23.33
CA SER A 279 -3.46 1.31 -23.74
C SER A 279 -2.71 1.35 -25.07
N PHE A 280 -2.60 0.22 -25.76
CA PHE A 280 -1.94 0.09 -27.06
C PHE A 280 -2.88 -0.49 -28.10
N TRP A 281 -2.56 -0.26 -29.37
CA TRP A 281 -3.27 -0.87 -30.49
C TRP A 281 -2.71 -2.27 -30.75
N PRO A 282 -3.51 -3.34 -30.66
CA PRO A 282 -3.02 -4.69 -30.91
C PRO A 282 -2.73 -4.89 -32.40
N ASP A 283 -1.50 -5.27 -32.74
CA ASP A 283 -1.13 -5.71 -34.08
C ASP A 283 -1.21 -7.25 -34.16
N GLN A 284 -1.89 -7.75 -35.18
CA GLN A 284 -2.14 -9.18 -35.39
C GLN A 284 -0.84 -9.99 -35.60
N ASN A 285 0.24 -9.33 -36.04
CA ASN A 285 1.51 -9.99 -36.34
C ASN A 285 2.62 -9.70 -35.32
N SER A 286 2.34 -9.03 -34.21
CA SER A 286 3.38 -8.73 -33.22
C SER A 286 3.71 -9.97 -32.39
N PRO A 287 4.96 -10.48 -32.42
CA PRO A 287 5.38 -11.61 -31.59
C PRO A 287 5.62 -11.22 -30.13
N THR A 288 5.68 -9.91 -29.83
CA THR A 288 5.93 -9.36 -28.49
C THR A 288 4.82 -8.38 -28.10
N LEU A 289 4.39 -8.46 -26.85
CA LEU A 289 3.45 -7.52 -26.23
C LEU A 289 4.22 -6.40 -25.50
#